data_AF-A0A5K0WP40-F1
#
_entry.id   AF-A0A5K0WP40-F1
#
_cell.length_a   1.000
_cell.length_b   1.000
_cell.length_c   1.000
_cell.angle_alpha   90.00
_cell.angle_beta   90.00
_cell.angle_gamma   90.00
#
_symmetry.space_group_name_H-M   'P 1'
#
loop_
_entity.id
_entity.type
_entity.pdbx_description
1 polymer ?
#
loop_
_entity_poly.entity_id
_entity_poly.type
_entity_poly.pdbx_seq_one_letter_code
_entity_poly.pdbx_strand_id
1 'polypeptide(L)' 'EEIEIEAKVLRVGKAIAVVNVELRKKGNGKIVATGRHTKYLAVSSR' A
#
# COMPACT_ATOMS: atom_id res chain seq x y z
N GLU A 1 -11.98 15.74 7.13
CA GLU A 1 -11.94 15.43 5.68
C GLU A 1 -11.72 13.93 5.54
N GLU A 2 -12.53 13.23 4.74
CA GLU A 2 -12.40 11.77 4.57
C GLU A 2 -11.39 11.44 3.48
N ILE A 3 -10.42 10.58 3.81
CA ILE A 3 -9.40 10.09 2.89
C ILE A 3 -9.58 8.59 2.73
N GLU A 4 -9.76 8.15 1.50
CA GLU A 4 -9.68 6.74 1.12
C GLU A 4 -8.23 6.36 0.86
N ILE A 5 -7.84 5.17 1.32
CA ILE A 5 -6.49 4.63 1.17
C ILE A 5 -6.62 3.31 0.41
N GLU A 6 -6.04 3.26 -0.79
CA GLU A 6 -5.99 2.06 -1.60
C GLU A 6 -4.55 1.55 -1.67
N ALA A 7 -4.36 0.24 -1.47
CA ALA A 7 -3.06 -0.39 -1.48
C ALA A 7 -3.03 -1.53 -2.49
N LYS A 8 -2.16 -1.45 -3.48
CA LYS A 8 -1.95 -2.48 -4.50
C LYS A 8 -0.61 -3.16 -4.33
N VAL A 9 -0.63 -4.46 -4.09
CA VAL A 9 0.57 -5.29 -4.07
C VAL A 9 1.13 -5.39 -5.49
N LEU A 10 2.38 -4.99 -5.67
CA LEU A 10 3.06 -5.05 -6.97
C LEU A 10 3.90 -6.31 -7.11
N ARG A 11 4.55 -6.73 -6.01
CA ARG A 11 5.42 -7.90 -5.98
C ARG A 11 5.40 -8.53 -4.61
N VAL A 12 5.33 -9.86 -4.58
CA VAL A 12 5.57 -10.67 -3.39
C VAL A 12 6.76 -11.59 -3.68
N GLY A 13 7.79 -11.49 -2.86
CA GLY A 13 8.94 -12.40 -2.85
C GLY A 13 8.94 -13.27 -1.60
N LYS A 14 10.03 -14.03 -1.40
CA LYS A 14 10.15 -14.96 -0.27
C LYS A 14 10.04 -14.28 1.10
N ALA A 15 10.58 -13.08 1.25
CA ALA A 15 10.64 -12.39 2.55
C ALA A 15 10.20 -10.92 2.48
N ILE A 16 9.85 -10.41 1.30
CA ILE A 16 9.57 -9.00 1.07
C ILE A 16 8.33 -8.87 0.18
N ALA A 17 7.41 -7.99 0.56
CA ALA A 17 6.35 -7.51 -0.31
C ALA A 17 6.54 -6.02 -0.63
N VAL A 18 6.27 -5.66 -1.88
CA VAL A 18 6.25 -4.28 -2.35
C VAL A 18 4.83 -3.89 -2.69
N VAL A 19 4.37 -2.78 -2.11
CA VAL A 19 3.00 -2.29 -2.22
C VAL A 19 3.02 -0.83 -2.61
N ASN A 20 2.24 -0.45 -3.63
CA ASN A 20 1.93 0.94 -3.89
C ASN A 20 0.69 1.33 -3.10
N VAL A 21 0.71 2.50 -2.49
CA VAL A 21 -0.40 3.06 -1.73
C VAL A 21 -0.76 4.42 -2.29
N GLU A 22 -2.06 4.64 -2.48
CA GLU A 22 -2.62 5.90 -2.93
C GLU A 22 -3.63 6.41 -1.90
N LEU A 23 -3.52 7.68 -1.56
CA LEU A 23 -4.45 8.38 -0.68
C LEU A 23 -5.28 9.32 -1.55
N ARG A 24 -6.61 9.21 -1.45
CA ARG A 24 -7.56 9.99 -2.25
C ARG A 24 -8.58 10.67 -1.34
N LYS A 25 -8.94 11.92 -1.65
CA LYS A 25 -10.07 12.61 -0.99
C LYS A 25 -11.37 11.96 -1.45
N LYS A 26 -12.17 11.45 -0.52
CA LYS A 26 -13.42 10.75 -0.86
C LYS A 26 -14.42 11.64 -1.61
N GLY A 27 -14.49 12.92 -1.25
CA GLY A 27 -15.47 13.85 -1.81
C GLY A 27 -15.26 14.22 -3.30
N ASN A 28 -14.04 14.08 -3.83
CA ASN A 28 -13.75 14.44 -5.22
C ASN A 28 -12.80 13.49 -5.96
N GLY A 29 -12.36 12.40 -5.30
CA GLY A 29 -11.45 11.41 -5.86
C GLY A 29 -10.01 11.90 -6.09
N LYS A 30 -9.66 13.14 -5.74
CA LYS A 30 -8.31 13.67 -5.99
C LYS A 30 -7.27 12.94 -5.15
N ILE A 31 -6.21 12.47 -5.81
CA ILE A 31 -5.03 11.90 -5.15
C ILE A 31 -4.30 13.01 -4.41
N VAL A 32 -4.02 12.80 -3.13
CA VAL A 32 -3.31 13.75 -2.27
C VAL A 32 -1.92 13.29 -1.91
N ALA A 33 -1.69 11.97 -1.91
CA ALA A 33 -0.39 11.38 -1.68
C ALA A 33 -0.32 10.02 -2.34
N THR A 34 0.88 9.66 -2.77
CA THR A 34 1.22 8.31 -3.19
C THR A 34 2.47 7.87 -2.44
N GLY A 35 2.60 6.57 -2.24
CA GLY A 35 3.73 6.00 -1.52
C GLY A 35 4.02 4.58 -1.99
N ARG A 36 5.26 4.15 -1.77
CA ARG A 36 5.66 2.77 -1.97
C ARG A 36 6.21 2.21 -0.67
N HIS A 37 5.61 1.12 -0.22
CA HIS A 37 6.06 0.41 0.96
C HIS A 37 6.73 -0.90 0.57
N THR A 38 7.90 -1.12 1.16
CA THR A 38 8.58 -2.41 1.16
C THR A 38 8.46 -2.97 2.57
N LYS A 39 7.74 -4.08 2.72
CA LYS A 39 7.49 -4.70 4.02
C LYS A 39 8.17 -6.07 4.08
N TYR A 40 8.83 -6.34 5.20
CA TYR A 40 9.32 -7.68 5.52
C TYR A 40 8.13 -8.56 5.90
N LEU A 41 8.03 -9.74 5.28
CA LEU A 41 6.89 -10.62 5.39
C LEU A 41 6.97 -11.60 6.57
N ALA A 42 8.07 -11.58 7.34
CA ALA A 42 8.32 -12.47 8.49
C ALA A 42 7.58 -13.80 8.35
N VAL A 43 8.02 -14.64 7.41
CA VAL A 43 7.40 -15.95 7.21
C VAL A 43 7.56 -16.69 8.53
N SER A 44 6.48 -16.88 9.30
CA SER A 44 6.57 -17.62 10.55
C SER A 44 7.09 -19.01 10.17
N SER A 45 8.23 -19.42 10.74
CA SER A 45 8.64 -20.82 10.69
C SER A 45 7.52 -21.63 11.32
N ARG A 46 6.77 -22.35 10.49
CA ARG A 46 5.81 -23.34 10.96
C ARG A 46 6.58 -24.63 11.22
#